data_AF-A0A1E1X097-F1
#
_entry.id   AF-A0A1E1X097-F1
#
_cell.length_a   1.000
_cell.length_b   1.000
_cell.length_c   1.000
_cell.angle_alpha   90.00
_cell.angle_beta   90.00
_cell.angle_gamma   90.00
#
_symmetry.space_group_name_H-M   'P 1'
#
loop_
_entity.id
_entity.type
_entity.pdbx_description
1 polymer ?
#
loop_
_entity_poly.entity_id
_entity_poly.type
_entity_poly.pdbx_seq_one_letter_code
_entity_poly.pdbx_strand_id
1 'polypeptide(L)'
;MMKVALVRAPVLLALFAMFVVARGEVGSQLPWRPSNGLQVLSLFQSLNSSGNRRCPIGQVYRECQSSSCGELKCYQIFQRGPRACTADCKTGCFCRWPLFRDSRGRCVPAPFCLRQQIFGRLGFGQRPSNRQE
;
A
#
# COMPACT_ATOMS: atom_id res chain seq x y z
N MET A 1 -22.53 -35.17 34.70
CA MET A 1 -21.46 -36.17 34.89
C MET A 1 -21.11 -36.79 33.54
N MET A 2 -20.21 -36.18 32.78
CA MET A 2 -19.79 -36.71 31.48
C MET A 2 -18.72 -37.78 31.72
N LYS A 3 -19.08 -39.05 31.52
CA LYS A 3 -18.11 -40.14 31.36
C LYS A 3 -17.43 -39.95 30.01
N VAL A 4 -16.35 -39.17 30.00
CA VAL A 4 -15.47 -39.09 28.82
C VAL A 4 -14.77 -40.44 28.74
N ALA A 5 -15.26 -41.31 27.86
CA ALA A 5 -14.59 -42.55 27.54
C ALA A 5 -13.16 -42.20 27.07
N LEU A 6 -12.17 -42.72 27.78
CA LEU A 6 -10.77 -42.60 27.43
C LEU A 6 -10.57 -43.31 26.09
N VAL A 7 -10.72 -42.57 24.99
CA VAL A 7 -10.46 -43.08 23.64
C VAL A 7 -9.01 -43.52 23.64
N ARG A 8 -8.81 -44.85 23.55
CA ARG A 8 -7.48 -45.47 23.56
C ARG A 8 -6.62 -44.75 22.52
N ALA A 9 -5.54 -44.13 22.97
CA ALA A 9 -4.51 -43.47 22.15
C ALA A 9 -4.19 -44.16 20.80
N PRO A 10 -4.14 -45.51 20.68
CA PRO A 10 -3.93 -46.16 19.38
C PRO A 10 -5.03 -45.90 18.34
N VAL A 11 -6.29 -45.72 18.76
CA VAL A 11 -7.42 -45.48 17.84
C VAL A 11 -7.35 -44.08 17.23
N LEU A 12 -6.98 -43.08 18.04
CA LEU A 12 -6.75 -41.71 17.56
C LEU A 12 -5.56 -41.65 16.58
N LEU A 13 -4.46 -42.37 16.89
CA LEU A 13 -3.31 -42.47 16.00
C LEU A 13 -3.65 -43.13 14.65
N ALA A 14 -4.45 -44.20 14.67
CA ALA A 14 -4.88 -44.88 13.45
C ALA A 14 -5.77 -43.98 12.57
N LEU A 15 -6.71 -43.24 13.17
CA LEU A 15 -7.55 -42.27 12.44
C LEU A 15 -6.71 -41.14 11.84
N PHE A 16 -5.69 -40.65 12.55
CA PHE A 16 -4.80 -39.59 12.06
C PHE A 16 -3.96 -40.08 10.86
N ALA A 17 -3.41 -41.29 10.94
CA ALA A 17 -2.65 -41.90 9.84
C ALA A 17 -3.51 -42.10 8.58
N MET A 18 -4.74 -42.59 8.73
CA MET A 18 -5.68 -42.75 7.61
C MET A 18 -6.08 -41.40 6.99
N PHE A 19 -6.23 -40.35 7.80
CA PHE A 19 -6.53 -39.00 7.32
C PHE A 19 -5.35 -38.39 6.52
N VAL A 20 -4.11 -38.67 6.93
CA VAL A 20 -2.90 -38.26 6.20
C VAL A 20 -2.76 -39.00 4.87
N VAL A 21 -3.10 -40.29 4.80
CA VAL A 21 -3.04 -41.06 3.54
C VAL A 21 -4.13 -40.65 2.55
N ALA A 22 -5.33 -40.28 3.03
CA ALA A 22 -6.42 -39.80 2.17
C ALA A 22 -6.13 -38.41 1.57
N ARG A 23 -5.30 -37.60 2.23
CA ARG A 23 -4.80 -36.31 1.73
C ARG A 23 -3.46 -36.55 1.06
N GLY A 24 -3.47 -37.06 -0.17
CA GLY A 24 -2.27 -37.39 -0.96
C GLY A 24 -1.31 -36.22 -1.18
N GLU A 25 -0.54 -35.83 -0.18
CA GLU A 25 0.54 -34.86 -0.24
C GLU A 25 1.88 -35.61 -0.29
N VAL A 26 2.09 -36.39 -1.36
CA VAL A 26 3.43 -36.83 -1.76
C VAL A 26 4.09 -35.63 -2.44
N GLY A 27 4.58 -34.70 -1.61
CA GLY A 27 5.40 -33.57 -2.04
C GLY A 27 6.75 -34.07 -2.55
N SER A 28 6.82 -34.31 -3.86
CA SER A 28 8.03 -34.73 -4.55
C SER A 28 8.99 -33.54 -4.64
N GLN A 29 10.17 -33.71 -4.03
CA GLN A 29 11.49 -33.17 -4.41
C GLN A 29 11.54 -32.04 -5.46
N LEU A 30 12.14 -30.90 -5.12
CA LEU A 30 13.01 -30.19 -6.06
C LEU A 30 14.30 -29.68 -5.38
N PRO A 31 15.45 -29.79 -6.05
CA PRO A 31 16.77 -29.63 -5.47
C PRO A 31 17.23 -28.17 -5.46
N TRP A 32 18.04 -27.86 -4.46
CA TRP A 32 18.81 -26.63 -4.31
C TRP A 32 19.49 -26.23 -5.62
N ARG A 33 19.09 -25.09 -6.22
CA ARG A 33 19.86 -24.35 -7.22
C ARG A 33 20.28 -23.01 -6.61
N PRO A 34 21.53 -22.84 -6.13
CA PRO A 34 22.04 -21.53 -5.76
C PRO A 34 22.69 -20.91 -7.00
N SER A 35 22.13 -19.82 -7.52
CA SER A 35 22.90 -18.88 -8.34
C SER A 35 22.10 -17.63 -8.69
N ASN A 36 22.70 -16.49 -8.39
CA ASN A 36 22.53 -15.16 -8.99
C ASN A 36 21.54 -14.22 -8.28
N GLY A 37 22.12 -13.39 -7.40
CA GLY A 37 21.49 -12.28 -6.68
C GLY A 37 21.08 -11.10 -7.57
N LEU A 38 20.32 -11.36 -8.64
CA LEU A 38 19.84 -10.34 -9.58
C LEU A 38 18.32 -10.37 -9.83
N GLN A 39 17.54 -11.03 -8.96
CA GLN A 39 16.07 -11.09 -9.09
C GLN A 39 15.29 -10.55 -7.87
N VAL A 40 15.97 -10.17 -6.79
CA VAL A 40 15.26 -9.63 -5.60
C VAL A 40 14.68 -8.24 -5.89
N LEU A 41 15.28 -7.46 -6.80
CA LEU A 41 14.80 -6.10 -7.10
C LEU A 41 13.50 -6.04 -7.92
N SER A 42 13.19 -7.06 -8.72
CA SER A 42 12.02 -7.06 -9.62
C SER A 42 10.74 -7.60 -8.98
N LEU A 43 10.86 -8.39 -7.89
CA LEU A 43 9.69 -8.87 -7.12
C LEU A 43 9.10 -7.79 -6.20
N PHE A 44 9.88 -6.80 -5.76
CA PHE A 44 9.35 -5.66 -5.00
C PHE A 44 8.51 -4.71 -5.85
N GLN A 45 8.66 -4.73 -7.18
CA GLN A 45 7.92 -3.83 -8.09
C GLN A 45 6.56 -4.39 -8.54
N SER A 46 6.33 -5.71 -8.41
CA SER A 46 5.12 -6.37 -8.94
C SER A 46 4.03 -6.71 -7.90
N LEU A 47 4.24 -6.50 -6.60
CA LEU A 47 3.19 -6.69 -5.56
C LEU A 47 2.24 -5.48 -5.39
N ASN A 48 2.42 -4.42 -6.19
CA ASN A 48 1.66 -3.18 -6.06
C ASN A 48 0.58 -3.00 -7.15
N SER A 49 0.24 -4.06 -7.89
CA SER A 49 -0.71 -3.98 -9.00
C SER A 49 -1.57 -5.24 -9.14
N SER A 50 -2.23 -5.62 -8.04
CA SER A 50 -3.25 -6.67 -8.10
C SER A 50 -4.31 -6.46 -7.02
N GLY A 51 -5.36 -5.72 -7.39
CA GLY A 51 -6.73 -5.85 -6.86
C GLY A 51 -6.99 -5.59 -5.38
N ASN A 52 -6.00 -5.27 -4.57
CA ASN A 52 -6.23 -4.91 -3.17
C ASN A 52 -6.31 -3.40 -3.03
N ARG A 53 -7.26 -2.89 -2.23
CA ARG A 53 -7.37 -1.47 -1.82
C ARG A 53 -6.18 -1.03 -0.94
N ARG A 54 -5.00 -1.58 -1.18
CA ARG A 54 -3.75 -1.30 -0.46
C ARG A 54 -3.10 -0.10 -1.13
N CYS A 55 -3.19 1.03 -0.45
CA CYS A 55 -2.47 2.22 -0.83
C CYS A 55 -1.03 2.19 -0.30
N PRO A 56 -0.11 2.90 -0.96
CA PRO A 56 1.23 3.11 -0.43
C PRO A 56 1.20 3.76 0.96
N ILE A 57 2.30 3.64 1.69
CA ILE A 57 2.46 4.28 3.01
C ILE A 57 2.12 5.78 2.92
N GLY A 58 1.28 6.25 3.83
CA GLY A 58 0.84 7.65 3.88
C GLY A 58 -0.32 8.00 2.95
N GLN A 59 -0.86 7.03 2.20
CA GLN A 59 -2.06 7.18 1.40
C GLN A 59 -3.21 6.33 1.95
N VAL A 60 -4.44 6.77 1.70
CA VAL A 60 -5.67 6.04 2.07
C VAL A 60 -6.52 5.89 0.83
N TYR A 61 -7.13 4.72 0.67
CA TYR A 61 -8.08 4.48 -0.40
C TYR A 61 -9.37 5.26 -0.10
N ARG A 62 -9.82 6.06 -1.06
CA ARG A 62 -11.07 6.82 -0.98
C ARG A 62 -11.85 6.66 -2.28
N GLU A 63 -13.17 6.64 -2.16
CA GLU A 63 -14.10 6.56 -3.28
C GLU A 63 -14.75 7.93 -3.50
N CYS A 64 -15.01 8.28 -4.76
CA CYS A 64 -15.62 9.56 -5.16
C CYS A 64 -15.10 10.79 -4.43
N GLN A 65 -13.79 11.04 -4.54
CA GLN A 65 -13.19 12.28 -4.09
C GLN A 65 -12.91 13.21 -5.26
N SER A 66 -13.08 14.51 -5.01
CA SER A 66 -12.72 15.57 -5.95
C SER A 66 -11.23 15.50 -6.29
N SER A 67 -10.84 15.50 -7.57
CA SER A 67 -9.43 15.52 -7.96
C SER A 67 -8.68 16.78 -7.49
N SER A 68 -9.40 17.89 -7.36
CA SER A 68 -8.81 19.11 -6.80
C SER A 68 -8.82 19.04 -5.29
N CYS A 69 -9.93 18.68 -4.64
CA CYS A 69 -10.13 18.81 -3.19
C CYS A 69 -9.90 17.58 -2.31
N GLY A 70 -9.78 16.40 -2.90
CA GLY A 70 -9.69 15.12 -2.18
C GLY A 70 -8.42 14.92 -1.37
N GLU A 71 -7.37 15.70 -1.66
CA GLU A 71 -6.11 15.73 -0.91
C GLU A 71 -5.53 17.15 -0.81
N LEU A 72 -4.55 17.31 0.08
CA LEU A 72 -3.75 18.51 0.24
C LEU A 72 -2.52 18.42 -0.66
N LYS A 73 -2.16 19.50 -1.35
CA LYS A 73 -0.98 19.55 -2.23
C LYS A 73 0.00 20.59 -1.71
N CYS A 74 1.31 20.32 -1.80
CA CYS A 74 2.34 21.21 -1.23
C CYS A 74 2.24 22.65 -1.76
N TYR A 75 1.79 22.85 -3.02
CA TYR A 75 1.64 24.19 -3.57
C TYR A 75 0.55 25.03 -2.89
N GLN A 76 -0.35 24.38 -2.15
CA GLN A 76 -1.47 25.00 -1.44
C GLN A 76 -1.13 25.44 -0.02
N ILE A 77 0.06 25.14 0.49
CA ILE A 77 0.42 25.40 1.89
C ILE A 77 0.38 26.89 2.27
N PHE A 78 0.57 27.79 1.30
CA PHE A 78 0.42 29.24 1.49
C PHE A 78 -0.94 29.78 1.03
N GLN A 79 -1.80 28.94 0.45
CA GLN A 79 -3.14 29.37 0.03
C GLN A 79 -4.04 29.39 1.26
N ARG A 80 -4.51 30.59 1.64
CA ARG A 80 -5.53 30.77 2.67
C ARG A 80 -6.87 31.03 1.98
N GLY A 81 -7.88 30.24 2.32
CA GLY A 81 -9.25 30.45 1.86
C GLY A 81 -9.91 29.21 1.25
N PRO A 82 -11.24 29.26 1.04
CA PRO A 82 -11.95 28.22 0.32
C PRO A 82 -11.45 28.18 -1.13
N ARG A 83 -11.36 26.97 -1.67
CA ARG A 83 -10.92 26.71 -3.04
C ARG A 83 -12.06 26.12 -3.83
N ALA A 84 -12.13 26.44 -5.12
CA ALA A 84 -13.06 25.79 -6.02
C ALA A 84 -12.70 24.31 -6.13
N CYS A 85 -13.61 23.46 -5.69
CA CYS A 85 -13.49 22.01 -5.83
C CYS A 85 -14.10 21.57 -7.15
N THR A 86 -13.40 20.74 -7.90
CA THR A 86 -13.98 20.10 -9.08
C THR A 86 -14.97 19.03 -8.62
N ALA A 87 -16.12 18.91 -9.29
CA ALA A 87 -17.18 17.98 -8.93
C ALA A 87 -16.95 16.55 -9.48
N ASP A 88 -15.71 16.20 -9.82
CA ASP A 88 -15.37 14.87 -10.33
C ASP A 88 -15.34 13.81 -9.22
N CYS A 89 -15.84 12.61 -9.52
CA CYS A 89 -15.72 11.44 -8.66
C CYS A 89 -14.46 10.66 -9.06
N LYS A 90 -13.33 10.94 -8.40
CA LYS A 90 -12.12 10.13 -8.52
C LYS A 90 -12.00 9.15 -7.35
N THR A 91 -11.88 7.87 -7.68
CA THR A 91 -11.65 6.78 -6.73
C THR A 91 -10.20 6.32 -6.83
N GLY A 92 -9.53 6.16 -5.68
CA GLY A 92 -8.14 5.72 -5.63
C GLY A 92 -7.44 6.08 -4.33
N CYS A 93 -6.11 6.13 -4.38
CA CYS A 93 -5.28 6.46 -3.23
C CYS A 93 -5.02 7.98 -3.14
N PHE A 94 -5.38 8.55 -2.00
CA PHE A 94 -5.19 9.97 -1.69
C PHE A 94 -4.28 10.11 -0.48
N CYS A 95 -3.53 11.21 -0.40
CA CYS A 95 -2.74 11.48 0.80
C CYS A 95 -3.62 11.55 2.04
N ARG A 96 -3.24 10.81 3.09
CA ARG A 96 -3.93 10.88 4.38
C ARG A 96 -3.73 12.27 4.98
N TRP A 97 -4.74 12.81 5.64
CA TRP A 97 -4.56 14.02 6.44
C TRP A 97 -3.65 13.71 7.65
N PRO A 98 -2.71 14.59 8.06
CA PRO A 98 -2.42 15.95 7.58
C PRO A 98 -1.26 16.02 6.56
N LEU A 99 -1.03 14.97 5.75
CA LEU A 99 0.03 14.96 4.75
C LEU A 99 -0.37 15.72 3.48
N PHE A 100 0.63 16.29 2.83
CA PHE A 100 0.54 17.04 1.59
C PHE A 100 1.24 16.28 0.49
N ARG A 101 0.71 16.31 -0.73
CA ARG A 101 1.35 15.71 -1.89
C ARG A 101 2.41 16.64 -2.46
N ASP A 102 3.64 16.15 -2.56
CA ASP A 102 4.72 16.86 -3.24
C ASP A 102 4.64 16.71 -4.77
N SER A 103 5.48 17.44 -5.51
CA SER A 103 5.55 17.35 -6.97
C SER A 103 6.06 16.00 -7.48
N ARG A 104 6.62 15.16 -6.60
CA ARG A 104 7.05 13.79 -6.89
C ARG A 104 5.97 12.76 -6.57
N GLY A 105 4.76 13.21 -6.20
CA GLY A 105 3.61 12.35 -5.89
C GLY A 105 3.66 11.69 -4.50
N ARG A 106 4.59 12.07 -3.63
CA ARG A 106 4.76 11.53 -2.27
C ARG A 106 3.95 12.33 -1.26
N CYS A 107 3.43 11.66 -0.25
CA CYS A 107 2.71 12.29 0.86
C CYS A 107 3.68 12.63 1.99
N VAL A 108 3.87 13.93 2.24
CA VAL A 108 4.88 14.48 3.14
C VAL A 108 4.25 15.44 4.16
N PRO A 109 4.84 15.62 5.35
CA PRO A 109 4.36 16.62 6.30
C PRO A 109 4.56 18.06 5.80
N ALA A 110 3.74 18.99 6.30
CA ALA A 110 3.78 20.41 5.95
C ALA A 110 5.18 21.07 6.02
N PRO A 111 6.04 20.82 7.05
CA PRO A 111 7.39 21.38 7.09
C PRO A 111 8.26 21.04 5.88
N PHE A 112 8.05 19.86 5.28
CA PHE A 112 8.80 19.44 4.09
C PHE A 112 8.34 20.20 2.84
N CYS A 113 7.05 20.54 2.74
CA CYS A 113 6.55 21.42 1.68
C CYS A 113 7.06 22.86 1.84
N LEU A 114 7.06 23.40 3.07
CA LEU A 114 7.60 24.74 3.35
C LEU A 114 9.06 24.84 2.91
N ARG A 115 9.87 23.84 3.28
CA ARG A 115 11.26 23.75 2.84
C ARG A 115 11.34 23.77 1.31
N GLN A 116 10.62 22.89 0.61
CA GLN A 116 10.66 22.84 -0.86
C GLN A 116 10.27 24.17 -1.52
N GLN A 117 9.22 24.85 -1.06
CA GLN A 117 8.77 26.10 -1.67
C GLN A 117 9.66 27.30 -1.32
N ILE A 118 10.24 27.36 -0.12
CA ILE A 118 11.20 28.42 0.25
C ILE A 118 12.44 28.29 -0.63
N PHE A 119 13.03 27.09 -0.70
CA PHE A 119 14.20 26.84 -1.54
C PHE A 119 13.89 27.01 -3.04
N GLY A 120 12.67 26.67 -3.49
CA GLY A 120 12.24 26.90 -4.87
C GLY A 120 12.01 28.37 -5.22
N ARG A 121 11.56 29.21 -4.28
CA ARG A 121 11.41 30.67 -4.46
C ARG A 121 12.76 31.41 -4.50
N LEU A 122 13.81 30.84 -3.91
CA LEU A 122 15.17 31.38 -3.92
C LEU A 122 15.92 31.13 -5.26
N GLY A 123 15.22 30.73 -6.33
CA GLY A 123 15.80 30.69 -7.68
C GLY A 123 16.53 29.40 -8.06
N PHE A 124 16.56 28.39 -7.19
CA PHE A 124 17.07 27.06 -7.55
C PHE A 124 15.94 26.21 -8.14
N GLY A 125 15.73 26.39 -9.45
CA GLY A 125 14.75 25.73 -10.34
C GLY A 125 14.00 24.53 -9.77
N GLN A 126 12.78 24.76 -9.30
CA GLN A 126 11.73 23.77 -9.31
C GLN A 126 10.59 24.34 -10.15
N ARG A 127 10.31 23.70 -11.29
CA ARG A 127 9.20 24.07 -12.18
C ARG A 127 7.94 24.29 -11.34
N PRO A 128 7.22 25.42 -11.51
CA PRO A 128 5.88 25.55 -10.95
C PRO A 128 5.05 24.40 -11.53
N SER A 129 4.56 23.53 -10.65
CA SER A 129 3.70 22.41 -11.03
C SER A 129 2.39 22.96 -11.56
N ASN A 130 2.33 23.04 -12.89
CA ASN A 130 1.21 23.31 -13.78
C ASN A 130 -0.13 23.69 -13.12
N ARG A 131 -0.59 24.88 -13.51
CA ARG A 131 -2.00 25.16 -13.79
C ARG A 131 -2.51 24.01 -14.67
N GLN A 132 -3.33 23.14 -14.13
CA GLN A 132 -4.19 22.25 -14.90
C GLN A 132 -5.61 22.65 -14.53
N GLU A 133 -6.30 23.07 -15.59
CA GLU A 133 -7.69 23.53 -15.67
C GLU A 133 -8.69 22.54 -15.04
#